data_AF-A0A9E3N0L9-F1
#
_entry.id   AF-A0A9E3N0L9-F1
#
_cell.length_a   1.000
_cell.length_b   1.000
_cell.length_c   1.000
_cell.angle_alpha   90.00
_cell.angle_beta   90.00
_cell.angle_gamma   90.00
#
_symmetry.space_group_name_H-M   'P 1'
#
loop_
_entity.id
_entity.type
_entity.pdbx_description
1 polymer ?
#
loop_
_entity_poly.entity_id
_entity_poly.type
_entity_poly.pdbx_seq_one_letter_code
_entity_poly.pdbx_strand_id
1 'polypeptide(L)'
;MTTGIPTVDVEAAANGVDQQANAAAARAAAGTALRDAPHRLLARMVGEWEGVYRLWFERDMLASESAQRGCLRSVLGGRFLLHEYTWHFDDRSYAGLALLGHHLDERRWECAWVDSFHTGTSILSSRATQPGGPAYFAVLGDYGDGRHPPGPRWGWRTEIEQPDDDRLLIVMTNISPAGEEAKAVEVDYRRVG
;
A
#
# COMPACT_ATOMS: atom_id res chain seq x y z
N MET A 1 60.30 23.53 23.54
CA MET A 1 58.92 23.46 24.06
C MET A 1 58.05 24.21 23.08
N THR A 2 57.31 23.50 22.24
CA THR A 2 56.42 24.13 21.25
C THR A 2 55.03 23.51 21.47
N THR A 3 54.12 24.33 21.98
CA THR A 3 52.72 23.98 22.26
C THR A 3 51.93 23.94 20.95
N GLY A 4 51.39 22.77 20.60
CA GLY A 4 50.49 22.59 19.47
C GLY A 4 49.07 23.04 19.82
N ILE A 5 48.47 23.86 18.97
CA ILE A 5 47.05 24.25 19.02
C ILE A 5 46.21 23.04 18.60
N PRO A 6 45.15 22.64 19.34
CA PRO A 6 44.28 21.56 18.88
C PRO A 6 43.40 22.09 17.74
N THR A 7 43.59 21.54 16.54
CA THR A 7 42.62 21.63 15.45
C THR A 7 41.37 20.86 15.86
N VAL A 8 40.27 21.56 16.05
CA VAL A 8 38.96 20.91 16.20
C VAL A 8 38.58 20.39 14.82
N ASP A 9 38.38 19.08 14.71
CA ASP A 9 38.00 18.38 13.48
C ASP A 9 36.65 18.91 12.95
N VAL A 10 36.72 19.84 12.01
CA VAL A 10 35.56 20.48 11.35
C VAL A 10 34.67 19.43 10.65
N GLU A 11 35.26 18.31 10.25
CA GLU A 11 34.59 17.20 9.54
C GLU A 11 33.67 16.36 10.45
N ALA A 12 34.02 16.20 11.74
CA ALA A 12 33.18 15.52 12.72
C ALA A 12 31.97 16.38 13.13
N ALA A 13 32.16 17.71 13.17
CA ALA A 13 31.08 18.65 13.45
C ALA A 13 30.05 18.71 12.31
N ALA A 14 30.48 18.66 11.04
CA ALA A 14 29.59 18.62 9.88
C ALA A 14 28.70 17.36 9.86
N ASN A 15 29.28 16.18 10.10
CA ASN A 15 28.54 14.91 10.17
C ASN A 15 27.52 14.84 11.33
N GLY A 16 27.81 15.50 12.46
CA GLY A 16 26.89 15.58 13.61
C GLY A 16 25.68 16.49 13.36
N VAL A 17 25.89 17.61 12.67
CA VAL A 17 24.82 18.57 12.32
C VAL A 17 23.86 17.94 11.30
N ASP A 18 24.36 17.21 10.30
CA ASP A 18 23.52 16.54 9.31
C ASP A 18 22.66 15.43 9.91
N GLN A 19 23.19 14.61 10.83
CA GLN A 19 22.40 13.58 11.50
C GLN A 19 21.33 14.18 12.42
N GLN A 20 21.63 15.26 13.13
CA GLN A 20 20.69 15.90 14.03
C GLN A 20 19.59 16.65 13.26
N ALA A 21 19.94 17.27 12.12
CA ALA A 21 18.98 17.85 11.19
C ALA A 21 18.07 16.78 10.57
N ASN A 22 18.62 15.63 10.15
CA ASN A 22 17.84 14.50 9.63
C ASN A 22 16.88 13.92 10.68
N ALA A 23 17.32 13.79 11.93
CA ALA A 23 16.47 13.35 13.02
C ALA A 23 15.35 14.36 13.35
N ALA A 24 15.65 15.67 13.31
CA ALA A 24 14.65 16.71 13.50
C ALA A 24 13.62 16.72 12.36
N ALA A 25 14.07 16.61 11.12
CA ALA A 25 13.21 16.49 9.94
C ALA A 25 12.32 15.24 10.01
N ALA A 26 12.87 14.09 10.38
CA ALA A 26 12.11 12.85 10.55
C ALA A 26 11.03 12.95 11.64
N ARG A 27 11.31 13.66 12.74
CA ARG A 27 10.33 13.95 13.81
C ARG A 27 9.25 14.92 13.36
N ALA A 28 9.61 15.97 12.61
CA ALA A 28 8.63 16.90 12.04
C ALA A 28 7.71 16.18 11.05
N ALA A 29 8.27 15.38 10.14
CA ALA A 29 7.53 14.54 9.21
C ALA A 29 6.61 13.54 9.94
N ALA A 30 7.05 12.96 11.06
CA ALA A 30 6.21 12.12 11.92
C ALA A 30 4.99 12.86 12.48
N GLY A 31 5.20 14.07 13.01
CA GLY A 31 4.12 14.90 13.54
C GLY A 31 3.12 15.32 12.47
N THR A 32 3.61 15.59 11.26
CA THR A 32 2.78 15.91 10.09
C THR A 32 1.98 14.71 9.60
N ALA A 33 2.61 13.53 9.49
CA ALA A 33 1.92 12.29 9.11
C ALA A 33 0.72 12.03 10.02
N LEU A 34 0.85 12.21 11.33
CA LEU A 34 -0.29 12.01 12.25
C LEU A 34 -1.44 13.02 12.08
N ARG A 35 -1.24 14.09 11.30
CA ARG A 35 -2.16 15.24 11.21
C ARG A 35 -2.57 15.59 9.78
N ASP A 36 -2.04 14.94 8.75
CA ASP A 36 -2.43 15.24 7.37
C ASP A 36 -3.70 14.47 6.95
N ALA A 37 -4.34 14.90 5.88
CA ALA A 37 -5.58 14.28 5.42
C ALA A 37 -5.38 12.82 4.95
N PRO A 38 -4.34 12.47 4.17
CA PRO A 38 -4.08 11.09 3.75
C PRO A 38 -3.90 10.09 4.90
N HIS A 39 -3.08 10.40 5.91
CA HIS A 39 -2.87 9.49 7.02
C HIS A 39 -4.09 9.42 7.95
N ARG A 40 -4.91 10.48 8.04
CA ARG A 40 -6.23 10.38 8.69
C ARG A 40 -7.16 9.42 7.93
N LEU A 41 -7.12 9.40 6.59
CA LEU A 41 -7.85 8.41 5.80
C LEU A 41 -7.38 7.00 6.16
N LEU A 42 -6.07 6.75 6.21
CA LEU A 42 -5.52 5.46 6.66
C LEU A 42 -6.00 5.09 8.07
N ALA A 43 -5.97 6.05 9.00
CA ALA A 43 -6.39 5.84 10.39
C ALA A 43 -7.88 5.45 10.50
N ARG A 44 -8.76 6.02 9.66
CA ARG A 44 -10.19 5.67 9.63
C ARG A 44 -10.47 4.24 9.17
N MET A 45 -9.57 3.66 8.38
CA MET A 45 -9.71 2.28 7.88
C MET A 45 -9.28 1.22 8.91
N VAL A 46 -8.63 1.61 10.02
CA VAL A 46 -8.21 0.68 11.08
C VAL A 46 -9.41 -0.06 11.65
N GLY A 47 -9.33 -1.39 11.75
CA GLY A 47 -10.36 -2.23 12.32
C GLY A 47 -10.32 -3.67 11.84
N GLU A 48 -11.25 -4.46 12.37
CA GLU A 48 -11.57 -5.80 11.87
C GLU A 48 -12.72 -5.69 10.87
N TRP A 49 -12.65 -6.50 9.80
CA TRP A 49 -13.55 -6.42 8.67
C TRP A 49 -13.96 -7.81 8.19
N GLU A 50 -15.21 -7.95 7.78
CA GLU A 50 -15.74 -9.14 7.12
C GLU A 50 -16.59 -8.71 5.92
N GLY A 51 -16.48 -9.41 4.80
CA GLY A 51 -17.09 -8.96 3.57
C GLY A 51 -17.19 -10.02 2.50
N VAL A 52 -17.75 -9.60 1.37
CA VAL A 52 -17.90 -10.44 0.18
C VAL A 52 -16.74 -10.17 -0.77
N TYR A 53 -15.95 -11.20 -1.04
CA TYR A 53 -14.89 -11.22 -2.05
C TYR A 53 -15.45 -11.77 -3.35
N ARG A 54 -15.28 -11.02 -4.43
CA ARG A 54 -15.66 -11.42 -5.78
C ARG A 54 -14.44 -11.44 -6.67
N LEU A 55 -14.31 -12.52 -7.45
CA LEU A 55 -13.20 -12.77 -8.35
C LEU A 55 -13.71 -12.91 -9.78
N TRP A 56 -13.01 -12.26 -10.71
CA TRP A 56 -13.22 -12.36 -12.15
C TRP A 56 -11.91 -12.76 -12.82
N PHE A 57 -11.95 -13.82 -13.64
CA PHE A 57 -10.85 -14.15 -14.55
C PHE A 57 -11.03 -13.54 -15.93
N GLU A 58 -12.28 -13.34 -16.31
CA GLU A 58 -12.69 -12.76 -17.59
C GLU A 58 -13.59 -11.56 -17.35
N ARG A 59 -13.56 -10.61 -18.29
CA ARG A 59 -14.36 -9.39 -18.21
C ARG A 59 -15.84 -9.75 -18.05
N ASP A 60 -16.46 -9.18 -17.02
CA ASP A 60 -17.89 -9.27 -16.73
C ASP A 60 -18.42 -10.70 -16.46
N MET A 61 -17.54 -11.69 -16.28
CA MET A 61 -17.90 -13.06 -15.90
C MET A 61 -17.38 -13.40 -14.50
N LEU A 62 -18.28 -13.34 -13.52
CA LEU A 62 -17.96 -13.66 -12.13
C LEU A 62 -17.51 -15.12 -12.03
N ALA A 63 -16.28 -15.34 -11.60
CA ALA A 63 -15.70 -16.67 -11.46
C ALA A 63 -16.01 -17.28 -10.09
N SER A 64 -15.98 -16.46 -9.04
CA SER A 64 -16.26 -16.91 -7.67
C SER A 64 -16.72 -15.77 -6.77
N GLU A 65 -17.52 -16.12 -5.77
CA GLU A 65 -17.86 -15.28 -4.64
C GLU A 65 -17.58 -16.06 -3.35
N SER A 66 -16.92 -15.43 -2.38
CA SER A 66 -16.63 -16.04 -1.08
C SER A 66 -16.56 -15.01 0.04
N ALA A 67 -16.62 -15.48 1.29
CA ALA A 67 -16.38 -14.61 2.44
C ALA A 67 -14.88 -14.30 2.54
N GLN A 68 -14.56 -13.04 2.81
CA GLN A 68 -13.22 -12.59 3.18
C GLN A 68 -13.26 -11.95 4.57
N ARG A 69 -12.24 -12.24 5.36
CA ARG A 69 -11.98 -11.59 6.66
C ARG A 69 -10.67 -10.84 6.56
N GLY A 70 -10.63 -9.62 7.07
CA GLY A 70 -9.42 -8.80 7.06
C GLY A 70 -9.26 -7.96 8.31
N CYS A 71 -8.01 -7.68 8.63
CA CYS A 71 -7.59 -6.82 9.73
C CYS A 71 -6.73 -5.69 9.15
N LEU A 72 -7.10 -4.45 9.43
CA LEU A 72 -6.32 -3.27 9.05
C LEU A 72 -5.75 -2.62 10.32
N ARG A 73 -4.42 -2.61 10.45
CA ARG A 73 -3.71 -2.15 11.64
C ARG A 73 -2.77 -1.01 11.32
N SER A 74 -2.81 0.04 12.13
CA SER A 74 -1.82 1.11 12.10
C SER A 74 -0.46 0.58 12.54
N VAL A 75 0.60 0.84 11.76
CA VAL A 75 1.97 0.44 12.08
C VAL A 75 2.93 1.62 12.03
N LEU A 76 4.07 1.48 12.72
CA LEU A 76 5.12 2.51 12.82
C LEU A 76 4.62 3.88 13.31
N GLY A 77 3.63 3.85 14.21
CA GLY A 77 3.03 5.04 14.82
C GLY A 77 2.15 5.83 13.86
N GLY A 78 1.29 5.17 13.07
CA GLY A 78 0.31 5.84 12.20
C GLY A 78 0.81 6.23 10.82
N ARG A 79 2.04 5.82 10.45
CA ARG A 79 2.64 6.17 9.15
C ARG A 79 2.18 5.26 8.02
N PHE A 80 1.87 4.03 8.37
CA PHE A 80 1.42 3.03 7.41
C PHE A 80 0.24 2.26 7.99
N LEU A 81 -0.51 1.65 7.08
CA LEU A 81 -1.57 0.72 7.39
C LEU A 81 -1.17 -0.66 6.86
N LEU A 82 -1.23 -1.67 7.71
CA LEU A 82 -1.02 -3.06 7.34
C LEU A 82 -2.40 -3.72 7.21
N HIS A 83 -2.75 -4.17 6.01
CA HIS A 83 -3.96 -4.94 5.73
C HIS A 83 -3.56 -6.42 5.57
N GLU A 84 -4.04 -7.27 6.47
CA GLU A 84 -3.92 -8.72 6.38
C GLU A 84 -5.31 -9.31 6.15
N TYR A 85 -5.44 -10.30 5.27
CA TYR A 85 -6.74 -10.89 4.98
C TYR A 85 -6.65 -12.35 4.56
N THR A 86 -7.77 -13.06 4.69
CA THR A 86 -7.96 -14.44 4.22
C THR A 86 -9.27 -14.58 3.46
N TRP A 87 -9.25 -15.43 2.43
CA TRP A 87 -10.40 -15.68 1.56
C TRP A 87 -10.37 -17.13 1.04
N HIS A 88 -11.43 -17.54 0.34
CA HIS A 88 -11.58 -18.92 -0.14
C HIS A 88 -11.86 -18.98 -1.64
N PHE A 89 -11.30 -19.98 -2.29
CA PHE A 89 -11.57 -20.34 -3.69
C PHE A 89 -11.22 -21.80 -3.93
N ASP A 90 -12.04 -22.51 -4.71
CA ASP A 90 -11.81 -23.90 -5.11
C ASP A 90 -11.40 -24.82 -3.93
N ASP A 91 -12.22 -24.78 -2.86
CA ASP A 91 -12.03 -25.54 -1.60
C ASP A 91 -10.68 -25.30 -0.88
N ARG A 92 -10.00 -24.20 -1.19
CA ARG A 92 -8.73 -23.80 -0.56
C ARG A 92 -8.84 -22.41 0.06
N SER A 93 -8.14 -22.23 1.17
CA SER A 93 -7.96 -20.93 1.82
C SER A 93 -6.71 -20.25 1.29
N TYR A 94 -6.82 -18.96 1.02
CA TYR A 94 -5.74 -18.10 0.59
C TYR A 94 -5.58 -16.93 1.56
N ALA A 95 -4.40 -16.32 1.57
CA ALA A 95 -4.07 -15.19 2.41
C ALA A 95 -3.30 -14.13 1.62
N GLY A 96 -3.49 -12.88 2.00
CA GLY A 96 -2.72 -11.78 1.44
C GLY A 96 -2.41 -10.70 2.47
N LEU A 97 -1.46 -9.85 2.08
CA LEU A 97 -0.95 -8.77 2.90
C LEU A 97 -0.65 -7.57 2.02
N ALA A 98 -1.10 -6.38 2.44
CA ALA A 98 -0.73 -5.12 1.83
C ALA A 98 -0.20 -4.15 2.89
N LEU A 99 0.92 -3.49 2.60
CA LEU A 99 1.39 -2.32 3.35
C LEU A 99 1.06 -1.06 2.55
N LEU A 100 0.23 -0.20 3.12
CA LEU A 100 -0.27 1.02 2.51
C LEU A 100 0.37 2.23 3.17
N GLY A 101 0.82 3.21 2.39
CA GLY A 101 1.40 4.45 2.89
C GLY A 101 1.09 5.64 2.00
N HIS A 102 1.26 6.83 2.56
CA HIS A 102 1.27 8.08 1.81
C HIS A 102 2.63 8.76 1.97
N HIS A 103 3.39 8.84 0.88
CA HIS A 103 4.68 9.49 0.85
C HIS A 103 4.50 11.01 0.99
N LEU A 104 5.08 11.61 2.03
CA LEU A 104 4.89 13.04 2.34
C LEU A 104 5.54 13.96 1.30
N ASP A 105 6.81 13.73 0.97
CA ASP A 105 7.55 14.62 0.06
C ASP A 105 7.00 14.56 -1.37
N GLU A 106 6.71 13.34 -1.82
CA GLU A 106 6.18 13.04 -3.16
C GLU A 106 4.66 13.21 -3.28
N ARG A 107 3.98 13.38 -2.15
CA ARG A 107 2.53 13.61 -2.03
C ARG A 107 1.70 12.57 -2.79
N ARG A 108 2.02 11.29 -2.60
CA ARG A 108 1.40 10.17 -3.32
C ARG A 108 1.17 8.95 -2.44
N TRP A 109 0.21 8.11 -2.83
CA TRP A 109 0.01 6.78 -2.25
C TRP A 109 1.06 5.78 -2.73
N GLU A 110 1.43 4.85 -1.87
CA GLU A 110 2.31 3.72 -2.15
C GLU A 110 1.78 2.43 -1.51
N CYS A 111 2.06 1.31 -2.17
CA CYS A 111 1.65 -0.02 -1.72
C CYS A 111 2.74 -1.05 -1.99
N ALA A 112 2.95 -1.95 -1.04
CA ALA A 112 3.58 -3.24 -1.29
C ALA A 112 2.55 -4.34 -1.01
N TRP A 113 2.23 -5.15 -2.02
CA TRP A 113 1.23 -6.21 -1.91
C TRP A 113 1.83 -7.59 -2.22
N VAL A 114 1.43 -8.56 -1.42
CA VAL A 114 1.75 -9.99 -1.60
C VAL A 114 0.49 -10.81 -1.35
N ASP A 115 0.34 -11.91 -2.08
CA ASP A 115 -0.83 -12.78 -1.96
C ASP A 115 -0.47 -14.22 -2.35
N SER A 116 -1.07 -15.19 -1.65
CA SER A 116 -0.78 -16.61 -1.84
C SER A 116 -1.48 -17.23 -3.06
N PHE A 117 -2.19 -16.44 -3.86
CA PHE A 117 -2.84 -16.85 -5.11
C PHE A 117 -2.21 -16.16 -6.33
N HIS A 118 -2.10 -14.82 -6.32
CA HIS A 118 -1.75 -14.06 -7.53
C HIS A 118 -0.24 -13.87 -7.72
N THR A 119 0.46 -13.34 -6.72
CA THR A 119 1.81 -12.80 -6.94
C THR A 119 2.91 -13.87 -6.85
N GLY A 120 2.57 -15.11 -6.47
CA GLY A 120 3.54 -16.17 -6.23
C GLY A 120 4.53 -15.74 -5.14
N THR A 121 5.81 -15.61 -5.49
CA THR A 121 6.86 -15.10 -4.58
C THR A 121 7.24 -13.63 -4.88
N SER A 122 6.50 -12.95 -5.74
CA SER A 122 6.73 -11.55 -6.08
C SER A 122 6.07 -10.61 -5.06
N ILE A 123 6.74 -9.49 -4.79
CA ILE A 123 6.15 -8.34 -4.10
C ILE A 123 5.71 -7.34 -5.17
N LEU A 124 4.42 -7.10 -5.28
CA LEU A 124 3.88 -6.12 -6.20
C LEU A 124 3.98 -4.74 -5.55
N SER A 125 4.95 -3.95 -6.00
CA SER A 125 5.09 -2.54 -5.63
C SER A 125 4.21 -1.68 -6.52
N SER A 126 3.42 -0.78 -5.92
CA SER A 126 2.53 0.14 -6.61
C SER A 126 2.62 1.54 -6.04
N ARG A 127 2.32 2.54 -6.86
CA ARG A 127 2.27 3.95 -6.44
C ARG A 127 1.21 4.72 -7.21
N ALA A 128 0.73 5.84 -6.66
CA ALA A 128 -0.14 6.73 -7.43
C ALA A 128 0.63 7.28 -8.65
N THR A 129 -0.07 7.43 -9.77
CA THR A 129 0.52 7.88 -11.04
C THR A 129 0.80 9.38 -11.07
N GLN A 130 0.17 10.17 -10.20
CA GLN A 130 0.35 11.62 -10.09
C GLN A 130 0.30 12.07 -8.61
N PRO A 131 1.09 13.09 -8.22
CA PRO A 131 0.98 13.73 -6.92
C PRO A 131 -0.41 14.35 -6.71
N GLY A 132 -0.97 14.21 -5.51
CA GLY A 132 -2.29 14.78 -5.19
C GLY A 132 -3.44 14.17 -5.99
N GLY A 133 -3.35 12.87 -6.30
CA GLY A 133 -4.39 12.08 -6.96
C GLY A 133 -5.73 12.06 -6.22
N PRO A 134 -6.59 11.04 -6.42
CA PRO A 134 -7.93 11.04 -5.84
C PRO A 134 -7.91 11.16 -4.32
N ALA A 135 -9.03 11.64 -3.74
CA ALA A 135 -9.20 11.78 -2.29
C ALA A 135 -9.27 10.44 -1.54
N TYR A 136 -9.19 9.32 -2.26
CA TYR A 136 -9.15 7.95 -1.76
C TYR A 136 -7.83 7.28 -2.14
N PHE A 137 -7.56 6.10 -1.59
CA PHE A 137 -6.32 5.37 -1.88
C PHE A 137 -6.39 4.77 -3.29
N ALA A 138 -5.46 5.16 -4.16
CA ALA A 138 -5.35 4.62 -5.51
C ALA A 138 -3.89 4.48 -5.93
N VAL A 139 -3.52 3.29 -6.38
CA VAL A 139 -2.15 2.97 -6.81
C VAL A 139 -2.16 2.11 -8.07
N LEU A 140 -1.12 2.25 -8.88
CA LEU A 140 -0.86 1.42 -10.05
C LEU A 140 0.51 0.76 -9.89
N GLY A 141 0.54 -0.56 -10.08
CA GLY A 141 1.75 -1.34 -10.26
C GLY A 141 1.65 -2.18 -11.51
N ASP A 142 2.57 -3.12 -11.67
CA ASP A 142 2.60 -4.01 -12.82
C ASP A 142 3.18 -5.38 -12.45
N TYR A 143 2.77 -6.41 -13.17
CA TYR A 143 3.21 -7.78 -12.97
C TYR A 143 3.48 -8.49 -14.31
N GLY A 144 4.30 -9.54 -14.26
CA GLY A 144 4.65 -10.37 -15.42
C GLY A 144 3.76 -11.60 -15.54
N ASP A 145 3.80 -12.26 -16.70
CA ASP A 145 3.01 -13.46 -17.01
C ASP A 145 3.60 -14.78 -16.48
N GLY A 146 4.69 -14.71 -15.72
CA GLY A 146 5.39 -15.87 -15.16
C GLY A 146 6.15 -16.73 -16.18
N ARG A 147 6.31 -16.25 -17.43
CA ARG A 147 6.97 -17.02 -18.50
C ARG A 147 8.45 -16.67 -18.66
N HIS A 148 9.19 -17.59 -19.29
CA HIS A 148 10.58 -17.40 -19.71
C HIS A 148 10.74 -17.74 -21.21
N PRO A 149 11.08 -16.78 -22.08
CA PRO A 149 11.28 -15.35 -21.80
C PRO A 149 9.97 -14.67 -21.36
N PRO A 150 10.05 -13.57 -20.58
CA PRO A 150 8.85 -12.88 -20.08
C PRO A 150 8.08 -12.23 -21.23
N GLY A 151 6.75 -12.32 -21.18
CA GLY A 151 5.87 -11.55 -22.05
C GLY A 151 5.76 -10.07 -21.63
N PRO A 152 4.94 -9.29 -22.34
CA PRO A 152 4.59 -7.94 -21.94
C PRO A 152 3.95 -7.91 -20.54
N ARG A 153 4.22 -6.84 -19.78
CA ARG A 153 3.73 -6.68 -18.42
C ARG A 153 2.30 -6.17 -18.40
N TRP A 154 1.53 -6.63 -17.43
CA TRP A 154 0.16 -6.20 -17.17
C TRP A 154 0.15 -5.16 -16.06
N GLY A 155 -0.69 -4.14 -16.18
CA GLY A 155 -0.94 -3.20 -15.11
C GLY A 155 -1.89 -3.79 -14.06
N TRP A 156 -1.70 -3.38 -12.81
CA TRP A 156 -2.55 -3.75 -11.69
C TRP A 156 -2.91 -2.49 -10.91
N ARG A 157 -4.16 -2.04 -11.03
CA ARG A 157 -4.67 -0.89 -10.29
C ARG A 157 -5.41 -1.38 -9.06
N THR A 158 -5.09 -0.83 -7.90
CA THR A 158 -5.81 -1.07 -6.64
C THR A 158 -6.39 0.24 -6.13
N GLU A 159 -7.68 0.23 -5.83
CA GLU A 159 -8.43 1.36 -5.31
C GLU A 159 -9.14 0.94 -4.01
N ILE A 160 -9.05 1.79 -2.98
CA ILE A 160 -9.75 1.58 -1.71
C ILE A 160 -10.52 2.84 -1.38
N GLU A 161 -11.84 2.69 -1.30
CA GLU A 161 -12.77 3.73 -0.90
C GLU A 161 -13.43 3.37 0.43
N GLN A 162 -13.64 4.38 1.27
CA GLN A 162 -14.36 4.25 2.54
C GLN A 162 -15.61 5.14 2.48
N PRO A 163 -16.70 4.69 1.84
CA PRO A 163 -17.91 5.49 1.65
C PRO A 163 -18.57 5.90 2.97
N ASP A 164 -18.43 5.10 4.02
CA ASP A 164 -18.87 5.39 5.39
C ASP A 164 -17.93 4.72 6.41
N ASP A 165 -18.10 4.98 7.70
CA ASP A 165 -17.17 4.50 8.74
C ASP A 165 -17.16 2.97 8.88
N ASP A 166 -18.21 2.28 8.43
CA ASP A 166 -18.42 0.84 8.59
C ASP A 166 -18.40 0.08 7.26
N ARG A 167 -17.91 0.70 6.19
CA ARG A 167 -17.77 0.09 4.87
C ARG A 167 -16.45 0.44 4.20
N LEU A 168 -15.75 -0.58 3.70
CA LEU A 168 -14.62 -0.41 2.79
C LEU A 168 -14.93 -1.12 1.48
N LEU A 169 -14.70 -0.44 0.36
CA LEU A 169 -14.79 -1.02 -0.97
C LEU A 169 -13.37 -1.08 -1.55
N ILE A 170 -12.89 -2.29 -1.82
CA ILE A 170 -11.60 -2.52 -2.47
C ILE A 170 -11.88 -3.03 -3.88
N VAL A 171 -11.33 -2.36 -4.89
CA VAL A 171 -11.41 -2.81 -6.29
C VAL A 171 -10.01 -2.99 -6.84
N MET A 172 -9.76 -4.12 -7.49
CA MET A 172 -8.51 -4.37 -8.22
C MET A 172 -8.82 -4.65 -9.69
N THR A 173 -8.09 -3.97 -10.57
CA THR A 173 -8.33 -3.96 -12.02
C THR A 173 -7.05 -4.37 -12.75
N ASN A 174 -7.18 -5.37 -13.62
CA ASN A 174 -6.16 -5.74 -14.59
C ASN A 174 -6.16 -4.74 -15.74
N ILE A 175 -4.98 -4.35 -16.19
CA ILE A 175 -4.80 -3.50 -17.37
C ILE A 175 -3.92 -4.26 -18.35
N SER A 176 -4.46 -4.59 -19.54
CA SER A 176 -3.71 -5.31 -20.56
C SER A 176 -2.53 -4.46 -21.08
N PRO A 177 -1.52 -5.07 -21.73
CA PRO A 177 -0.46 -4.33 -22.40
C PRO A 177 -0.96 -3.34 -23.47
N ALA A 178 -2.19 -3.54 -23.98
CA ALA A 178 -2.86 -2.62 -24.90
C ALA A 178 -3.63 -1.49 -24.19
N GLY A 179 -3.67 -1.50 -22.86
CA GLY A 179 -4.36 -0.50 -22.03
C GLY A 179 -5.81 -0.84 -21.71
N GLU A 180 -6.26 -2.06 -21.99
CA GLU A 180 -7.65 -2.46 -21.74
C GLU A 180 -7.84 -2.84 -20.27
N GLU A 181 -8.82 -2.23 -19.61
CA GLU A 181 -9.07 -2.42 -18.19
C GLU A 181 -10.16 -3.45 -17.93
N ALA A 182 -9.92 -4.46 -17.10
CA ALA A 182 -10.91 -5.44 -16.66
C ALA A 182 -10.87 -5.62 -15.15
N LYS A 183 -12.02 -5.49 -14.47
CA LYS A 183 -12.13 -5.75 -13.03
C LYS A 183 -11.72 -7.19 -12.74
N ALA A 184 -10.83 -7.36 -11.77
CA ALA A 184 -10.30 -8.66 -11.37
C ALA A 184 -10.81 -9.05 -9.98
N VAL A 185 -10.84 -8.10 -9.04
CA VAL A 185 -11.29 -8.32 -7.66
C VAL A 185 -12.19 -7.18 -7.20
N GLU A 186 -13.18 -7.51 -6.38
CA GLU A 186 -13.96 -6.58 -5.60
C GLU A 186 -14.16 -7.15 -4.19
N VAL A 187 -13.94 -6.32 -3.18
CA VAL A 187 -14.23 -6.65 -1.78
C VAL A 187 -15.12 -5.57 -1.20
N ASP A 188 -16.35 -5.95 -0.81
CA ASP A 188 -17.26 -5.09 -0.06
C ASP A 188 -17.23 -5.52 1.41
N TYR A 189 -16.41 -4.82 2.19
CA TYR A 189 -16.20 -5.08 3.59
C TYR A 189 -17.19 -4.31 4.47
N ARG A 190 -17.59 -4.96 5.56
CA ARG A 190 -18.28 -4.36 6.69
C ARG A 190 -17.44 -4.50 7.95
N ARG A 191 -17.44 -3.45 8.76
CA ARG A 191 -16.70 -3.42 10.02
C ARG A 191 -17.29 -4.47 10.97
N VAL A 192 -16.42 -5.21 11.64
CA VAL A 192 -16.78 -6.07 12.76
C VAL A 192 -16.71 -5.21 14.04
N GLY A 193 -17.82 -5.20 14.79
CA GLY A 193 -18.03 -4.32 15.95
C GLY A 193 -17.11 -4.57 17.14
#